data_AF-A0A0V0YFH2-F1
#
_entry.id   AF-A0A0V0YFH2-F1
#
_cell.length_a   1.000
_cell.length_b   1.000
_cell.length_c   1.000
_cell.angle_alpha   90.00
_cell.angle_beta   90.00
_cell.angle_gamma   90.00
#
_symmetry.space_group_name_H-M   'P 1'
#
loop_
_entity.id
_entity.type
_entity.pdbx_description
1 polymer ?
#
loop_
_entity_poly.entity_id
_entity_poly.type
_entity_poly.pdbx_seq_one_letter_code
_entity_poly.pdbx_strand_id
1 'polypeptide(L)'
;LLFSSIMYEHRSRLKRFHVIDLDPYGCASQFLDSAVQAIADGGLLMITCTDVAVLCGKTPESCFSKYGSMSLRAKCCHELALRILLCCLETRANCYGRYVKPLISVSVDFYIRVFVQVFTSAAVAKHSACKKSMVFQCASCESFEIQPLARRVYSEKGFVKFVNAVGPVVPQSCSHCGGIYHIAGPIWSDPIHDVGFVDRTAATVASMAKTDFKLSTTQRLLGILKVIREELPDVPLYYCLSRLASILRLPTPKQRLFRSAILNAGFRVSSSHAYPTAIKTDAPNAFLWDAMKCWAEMKNFQINNSSSSLSAAILKTARINNVDFTHRPDAEPSSKLEGFLRYQMNPQKNWGPKCRAKKG
;
A
#
# COMPACT_ATOMS: atom_id res chain seq x y z
N LEU A 1 -15.65 -13.77 21.75
CA LEU A 1 -16.93 -14.41 21.36
C LEU A 1 -18.11 -13.44 21.52
N LEU A 2 -18.21 -12.66 22.59
CA LEU A 2 -19.31 -11.70 22.82
C LEU A 2 -19.52 -10.68 21.67
N PHE A 3 -18.44 -10.06 21.17
CA PHE A 3 -18.53 -9.03 20.14
C PHE A 3 -19.15 -9.51 18.82
N SER A 4 -18.79 -10.72 18.36
CA SER A 4 -19.37 -11.31 17.15
C SER A 4 -20.84 -11.65 17.33
N SER A 5 -21.26 -12.12 18.51
CA SER A 5 -22.67 -12.41 18.80
C SER A 5 -23.52 -11.16 18.68
N ILE A 6 -23.10 -10.06 19.32
CA ILE A 6 -23.81 -8.78 19.26
C ILE A 6 -23.97 -8.32 17.80
N MET A 7 -22.89 -8.34 17.01
CA MET A 7 -22.98 -7.96 15.59
C MET A 7 -23.94 -8.88 14.82
N TYR A 8 -23.95 -10.18 15.12
CA TYR A 8 -24.86 -11.12 14.47
C TYR A 8 -26.34 -10.93 14.85
N GLU A 9 -26.63 -10.45 16.06
CA GLU A 9 -27.99 -10.07 16.48
C GLU A 9 -28.49 -8.79 15.77
N HIS A 10 -27.57 -7.98 15.24
CA HIS A 10 -27.85 -6.69 14.59
C HIS A 10 -27.76 -6.75 13.05
N ARG A 11 -27.88 -7.94 12.44
CA ARG A 11 -27.87 -8.10 10.96
C ARG A 11 -29.13 -7.58 10.28
N SER A 12 -30.25 -7.50 10.99
CA SER A 12 -31.53 -7.07 10.43
C SER A 12 -31.48 -5.58 10.08
N ARG A 13 -32.07 -5.19 8.95
CA ARG A 13 -31.86 -3.85 8.34
C ARG A 13 -32.07 -2.69 9.32
N LEU A 14 -33.06 -2.78 10.20
CA LEU A 14 -33.42 -1.73 11.16
C LEU A 14 -32.52 -1.69 12.41
N LYS A 15 -31.76 -2.76 12.68
CA LYS A 15 -30.88 -2.87 13.85
C LYS A 15 -29.41 -2.62 13.53
N ARG A 16 -29.06 -2.45 12.25
CA ARG A 16 -27.67 -2.27 11.83
C ARG A 16 -27.05 -1.00 12.41
N PHE A 17 -25.77 -1.07 12.71
CA PHE A 17 -25.01 0.05 13.26
C PHE A 17 -24.58 1.02 12.15
N HIS A 18 -24.65 2.32 12.40
CA HIS A 18 -24.12 3.34 11.47
C HIS A 18 -22.60 3.44 11.50
N VAL A 19 -22.00 3.11 12.66
CA VAL A 19 -20.56 3.15 12.88
C VAL A 19 -20.15 1.91 13.67
N ILE A 20 -19.10 1.22 13.21
CA ILE A 20 -18.46 0.10 13.92
C ILE A 20 -16.96 0.37 13.97
N ASP A 21 -16.36 0.26 15.15
CA ASP A 21 -14.91 0.27 15.35
C ASP A 21 -14.44 -1.09 15.85
N LEU A 22 -13.62 -1.76 15.05
CA LEU A 22 -12.98 -3.03 15.39
C LEU A 22 -11.52 -2.78 15.76
N ASP A 23 -11.24 -2.77 17.08
CA ASP A 23 -9.88 -2.61 17.62
C ASP A 23 -9.45 -3.80 18.50
N PRO A 24 -9.32 -5.02 17.93
CA PRO A 24 -8.91 -6.18 18.70
C PRO A 24 -7.39 -6.23 18.91
N TYR A 25 -6.96 -6.93 19.95
CA TYR A 25 -5.56 -7.33 20.10
C TYR A 25 -5.17 -8.32 19.00
N GLY A 26 -4.24 -7.92 18.13
CA GLY A 26 -3.69 -8.73 17.06
C GLY A 26 -4.47 -8.58 15.76
N CYS A 27 -5.34 -9.55 15.47
CA CYS A 27 -5.96 -9.73 14.16
C CYS A 27 -7.47 -9.45 14.21
N ALA A 28 -7.98 -8.66 13.26
CA ALA A 28 -9.42 -8.40 13.14
C ALA A 28 -10.18 -9.37 12.23
N SER A 29 -9.50 -10.27 11.51
CA SER A 29 -10.09 -11.13 10.46
C SER A 29 -11.34 -11.90 10.92
N GLN A 30 -11.33 -12.43 12.14
CA GLN A 30 -12.43 -13.22 12.72
C GLN A 30 -13.71 -12.41 12.98
N PHE A 31 -13.63 -11.08 13.00
CA PHE A 31 -14.76 -10.18 13.26
C PHE A 31 -15.32 -9.56 11.97
N LEU A 32 -14.59 -9.66 10.85
CA LEU A 32 -14.94 -8.95 9.62
C LEU A 32 -16.26 -9.43 9.02
N ASP A 33 -16.51 -10.74 9.04
CA ASP A 33 -17.74 -11.32 8.48
C ASP A 33 -19.00 -10.82 9.23
N SER A 34 -18.94 -10.79 10.56
CA SER A 34 -20.02 -10.22 11.38
C SER A 34 -20.18 -8.71 11.17
N ALA A 35 -19.08 -7.98 11.01
CA ALA A 35 -19.12 -6.53 10.86
C ALA A 35 -19.74 -6.08 9.53
N VAL A 36 -19.41 -6.75 8.40
CA VAL A 36 -19.99 -6.41 7.09
C VAL A 36 -21.50 -6.68 7.01
N GLN A 37 -22.01 -7.60 7.83
CA GLN A 37 -23.44 -7.87 7.92
C GLN A 37 -24.15 -6.91 8.88
N ALA A 38 -23.49 -6.51 9.97
CA ALA A 38 -24.05 -5.65 11.01
C ALA A 38 -23.98 -4.14 10.71
N ILE A 39 -23.11 -3.72 9.78
CA ILE A 39 -23.00 -2.32 9.39
C ILE A 39 -24.16 -1.89 8.48
N ALA A 40 -24.73 -0.72 8.74
CA ALA A 40 -25.78 -0.10 7.92
C ALA A 40 -25.27 0.22 6.52
N ASP A 41 -26.18 0.46 5.58
CA ASP A 41 -25.80 0.85 4.23
C ASP A 41 -25.15 2.24 4.24
N GLY A 42 -23.93 2.34 3.67
CA GLY A 42 -23.13 3.57 3.74
C GLY A 42 -22.51 3.87 5.11
N GLY A 43 -22.68 2.96 6.09
CA GLY A 43 -22.11 3.11 7.43
C GLY A 43 -20.58 3.07 7.44
N LEU A 44 -19.98 3.69 8.46
CA LEU A 44 -18.53 3.78 8.66
C LEU A 44 -18.00 2.58 9.44
N LEU A 45 -17.13 1.81 8.82
CA LEU A 45 -16.43 0.70 9.46
C LEU A 45 -14.95 1.05 9.61
N MET A 46 -14.45 0.98 10.83
CA MET A 46 -13.05 1.22 11.19
C MET A 46 -12.44 -0.07 11.70
N ILE A 47 -11.26 -0.41 11.22
CA ILE A 47 -10.62 -1.70 11.55
C ILE A 47 -9.15 -1.46 11.84
N THR A 48 -8.70 -1.85 13.02
CA THR A 48 -7.29 -1.91 13.40
C THR A 48 -6.79 -3.35 13.36
N CYS A 49 -5.59 -3.57 12.83
CA CYS A 49 -4.82 -4.79 13.07
C CYS A 49 -3.43 -4.43 13.63
N THR A 50 -3.04 -5.07 14.72
CA THR A 50 -1.71 -4.94 15.34
C THR A 50 -0.80 -6.14 15.03
N ASP A 51 -1.30 -7.19 14.37
CA ASP A 51 -0.49 -8.33 13.90
C ASP A 51 0.29 -8.05 12.59
N VAL A 52 0.84 -6.83 12.48
CA VAL A 52 1.56 -6.32 11.32
C VAL A 52 2.71 -7.25 10.90
N ALA A 53 3.37 -7.94 11.84
CA ALA A 53 4.41 -8.91 11.52
C ALA A 53 3.92 -10.04 10.58
N VAL A 54 2.68 -10.52 10.76
CA VAL A 54 2.08 -11.55 9.90
C VAL A 54 1.79 -10.96 8.52
N LEU A 55 1.17 -9.79 8.48
CA LEU A 55 0.80 -9.08 7.25
C LEU A 55 2.02 -8.61 6.44
N CYS A 56 3.15 -8.33 7.10
CA CYS A 56 4.41 -7.91 6.47
C CYS A 56 5.35 -9.06 6.09
N GLY A 57 4.86 -10.31 6.07
CA GLY A 57 5.60 -11.44 5.51
C GLY A 57 6.49 -12.21 6.49
N LYS A 58 6.37 -12.02 7.82
CA LYS A 58 7.15 -12.83 8.77
C LYS A 58 6.75 -14.31 8.69
N THR A 59 5.44 -14.57 8.69
CA THR A 59 4.80 -15.90 8.62
C THR A 59 3.69 -15.90 7.55
N PRO A 60 4.04 -16.04 6.25
CA PRO A 60 3.08 -15.96 5.14
C PRO A 60 1.92 -16.96 5.23
N GLU A 61 2.17 -18.17 5.73
CA GLU A 61 1.16 -19.21 5.98
C GLU A 61 0.12 -18.78 7.03
N SER A 62 0.57 -18.07 8.07
CA SER A 62 -0.34 -17.47 9.05
C SER A 62 -1.17 -16.33 8.44
N CYS A 63 -0.57 -15.56 7.51
CA CYS A 63 -1.28 -14.50 6.79
C CYS A 63 -2.37 -15.10 5.90
N PHE A 64 -2.06 -16.19 5.19
CA PHE A 64 -3.03 -16.91 4.38
C PHE A 64 -4.19 -17.45 5.21
N SER A 65 -3.90 -18.15 6.30
CA SER A 65 -4.93 -18.72 7.18
C SER A 65 -5.89 -17.65 7.75
N LYS A 66 -5.37 -16.48 8.13
CA LYS A 66 -6.18 -15.40 8.73
C LYS A 66 -6.89 -14.53 7.70
N TYR A 67 -6.19 -14.12 6.64
CA TYR A 67 -6.65 -13.07 5.73
C TYR A 67 -7.09 -13.61 4.36
N GLY A 68 -6.68 -14.83 4.00
CA GLY A 68 -6.91 -15.41 2.66
C GLY A 68 -5.96 -14.86 1.61
N SER A 69 -4.77 -14.37 2.02
CA SER A 69 -3.75 -13.82 1.12
C SER A 69 -2.36 -14.22 1.60
N MET A 70 -1.47 -14.52 0.65
CA MET A 70 -0.05 -14.66 0.92
C MET A 70 0.58 -13.28 1.10
N SER A 71 1.28 -13.05 2.23
CA SER A 71 2.09 -11.86 2.44
C SER A 71 3.50 -12.06 1.88
N LEU A 72 4.21 -10.95 1.67
CA LEU A 72 5.57 -10.94 1.16
C LEU A 72 6.48 -10.08 2.04
N ARG A 73 7.72 -10.53 2.22
CA ARG A 73 8.78 -9.70 2.81
C ARG A 73 9.25 -8.71 1.75
N ALA A 74 8.77 -7.47 1.85
CA ALA A 74 9.14 -6.38 0.96
C ALA A 74 9.34 -5.09 1.76
N LYS A 75 9.98 -4.08 1.16
CA LYS A 75 10.00 -2.73 1.75
C LYS A 75 8.64 -2.04 1.70
N CYS A 76 7.79 -2.42 0.75
CA CYS A 76 6.39 -1.98 0.66
C CYS A 76 5.43 -2.76 1.56
N CYS A 77 5.93 -3.54 2.52
CA CYS A 77 5.11 -4.46 3.32
C CYS A 77 4.00 -3.76 4.12
N HIS A 78 4.19 -2.50 4.52
CA HIS A 78 3.18 -1.73 5.25
C HIS A 78 1.97 -1.38 4.37
N GLU A 79 2.19 -0.96 3.12
CA GLU A 79 1.08 -0.77 2.17
C GLU A 79 0.50 -2.12 1.72
N LEU A 80 1.34 -3.14 1.53
CA LEU A 80 0.89 -4.51 1.24
C LEU A 80 -0.07 -5.02 2.31
N ALA A 81 0.24 -4.78 3.59
CA ALA A 81 -0.60 -5.14 4.73
C ALA A 81 -1.98 -4.48 4.68
N LEU A 82 -2.04 -3.16 4.38
CA LEU A 82 -3.30 -2.43 4.18
C LEU A 82 -4.13 -3.05 3.05
N ARG A 83 -3.48 -3.35 1.92
CA ARG A 83 -4.13 -3.93 0.74
C ARG A 83 -4.60 -5.37 0.98
N ILE A 84 -3.88 -6.16 1.78
CA ILE A 84 -4.32 -7.49 2.21
C ILE A 84 -5.58 -7.38 3.09
N LEU A 85 -5.59 -6.45 4.05
CA LEU A 85 -6.76 -6.23 4.93
C LEU A 85 -7.98 -5.78 4.12
N LEU A 86 -7.82 -4.87 3.16
CA LEU A 86 -8.91 -4.43 2.29
C LEU A 86 -9.42 -5.55 1.37
N CYS A 87 -8.52 -6.33 0.77
CA CYS A 87 -8.90 -7.50 -0.03
C CYS A 87 -9.67 -8.53 0.80
N CYS A 88 -9.19 -8.72 2.04
CA CYS A 88 -9.80 -9.60 3.01
C CYS A 88 -11.24 -9.14 3.26
N LEU A 89 -11.44 -7.91 3.71
CA LEU A 89 -12.75 -7.31 4.00
C LEU A 89 -13.70 -7.35 2.80
N GLU A 90 -13.24 -6.92 1.63
CA GLU A 90 -14.01 -6.91 0.38
C GLU A 90 -14.50 -8.31 0.02
N THR A 91 -13.66 -9.34 0.18
CA THR A 91 -14.06 -10.72 -0.09
C THR A 91 -15.22 -11.18 0.79
N ARG A 92 -15.26 -10.75 2.06
CA ARG A 92 -16.37 -11.09 2.97
C ARG A 92 -17.62 -10.28 2.63
N ALA A 93 -17.47 -8.99 2.31
CA ALA A 93 -18.59 -8.13 1.91
C ALA A 93 -19.31 -8.66 0.65
N ASN A 94 -18.54 -9.11 -0.35
CA ASN A 94 -19.08 -9.61 -1.62
C ASN A 94 -20.03 -10.81 -1.45
N CYS A 95 -19.75 -11.69 -0.48
CA CYS A 95 -20.59 -12.86 -0.20
C CYS A 95 -22.05 -12.48 0.13
N TYR A 96 -22.27 -11.23 0.56
CA TYR A 96 -23.58 -10.70 0.93
C TYR A 96 -24.12 -9.66 -0.08
N GLY A 97 -23.57 -9.60 -1.29
CA GLY A 97 -23.95 -8.60 -2.31
C GLY A 97 -23.57 -7.17 -1.90
N ARG A 98 -22.56 -7.03 -1.05
CA ARG A 98 -22.06 -5.74 -0.55
C ARG A 98 -20.66 -5.46 -1.09
N TYR A 99 -20.24 -4.20 -1.04
CA TYR A 99 -18.91 -3.79 -1.47
C TYR A 99 -18.32 -2.73 -0.53
N VAL A 100 -17.00 -2.68 -0.49
CA VAL A 100 -16.24 -1.76 0.34
C VAL A 100 -15.80 -0.55 -0.48
N LYS A 101 -15.94 0.64 0.08
CA LYS A 101 -15.35 1.89 -0.39
C LYS A 101 -14.30 2.37 0.64
N PRO A 102 -12.99 2.22 0.36
CA PRO A 102 -11.95 2.77 1.22
C PRO A 102 -12.04 4.31 1.31
N LEU A 103 -11.90 4.85 2.52
CA LEU A 103 -11.83 6.30 2.77
C LEU A 103 -10.41 6.72 3.11
N ILE A 104 -9.81 6.09 4.11
CA ILE A 104 -8.45 6.35 4.57
C ILE A 104 -7.83 5.02 5.03
N SER A 105 -6.60 4.74 4.65
CA SER A 105 -5.85 3.54 5.06
C SER A 105 -4.48 3.95 5.58
N VAL A 106 -4.17 3.68 6.85
CA VAL A 106 -2.93 4.17 7.48
C VAL A 106 -2.11 3.05 8.10
N SER A 107 -0.81 3.06 7.83
CA SER A 107 0.16 2.33 8.67
C SER A 107 0.81 3.32 9.61
N VAL A 108 0.64 3.09 10.91
CA VAL A 108 1.05 4.05 11.95
C VAL A 108 1.70 3.29 13.10
N ASP A 109 2.94 3.63 13.41
CA ASP A 109 3.75 3.02 14.46
C ASP A 109 3.83 1.49 14.33
N PHE A 110 2.96 0.76 15.01
CA PHE A 110 2.95 -0.71 15.10
C PHE A 110 1.62 -1.35 14.71
N TYR A 111 0.73 -0.58 14.10
CA TYR A 111 -0.56 -1.06 13.64
C TYR A 111 -0.87 -0.55 12.24
N ILE A 112 -1.81 -1.23 11.60
CA ILE A 112 -2.50 -0.71 10.43
C ILE A 112 -3.95 -0.44 10.78
N ARG A 113 -4.53 0.60 10.18
CA ARG A 113 -5.93 0.96 10.37
C ARG A 113 -6.56 1.36 9.05
N VAL A 114 -7.75 0.84 8.77
CA VAL A 114 -8.54 1.21 7.58
C VAL A 114 -9.88 1.78 8.00
N PHE A 115 -10.30 2.84 7.32
CA PHE A 115 -11.59 3.49 7.45
C PHE A 115 -12.32 3.30 6.13
N VAL A 116 -13.49 2.67 6.16
CA VAL A 116 -14.22 2.31 4.95
C VAL A 116 -15.71 2.57 5.11
N GLN A 117 -16.41 2.75 4.00
CA GLN A 117 -17.86 2.60 3.96
C GLN A 117 -18.25 1.29 3.30
N VAL A 118 -19.36 0.71 3.76
CA VAL A 118 -19.89 -0.55 3.19
C VAL A 118 -21.28 -0.31 2.62
N PHE A 119 -21.44 -0.62 1.34
CA PHE A 119 -22.67 -0.39 0.58
C PHE A 119 -23.24 -1.71 0.05
N THR A 120 -24.53 -1.72 -0.25
CA THR A 120 -25.29 -2.88 -0.73
C THR A 120 -25.58 -2.69 -2.21
N SER A 121 -24.91 -3.47 -3.06
CA SER A 121 -25.20 -3.55 -4.48
C SER A 121 -24.56 -4.79 -5.07
N ALA A 122 -25.37 -5.80 -5.36
CA ALA A 122 -24.89 -7.03 -5.98
C ALA A 122 -24.27 -6.78 -7.38
N ALA A 123 -24.73 -5.75 -8.08
CA ALA A 123 -24.14 -5.34 -9.36
C ALA A 123 -22.71 -4.81 -9.16
N VAL A 124 -22.49 -3.88 -8.24
CA VAL A 124 -21.16 -3.31 -7.96
C VAL A 124 -20.23 -4.35 -7.33
N ALA A 125 -20.76 -5.27 -6.51
CA ALA A 125 -19.97 -6.37 -5.93
C ALA A 125 -19.28 -7.23 -7.02
N LYS A 126 -19.87 -7.37 -8.21
CA LYS A 126 -19.23 -8.06 -9.35
C LYS A 126 -17.97 -7.35 -9.87
N HIS A 127 -17.84 -6.04 -9.65
CA HIS A 127 -16.65 -5.26 -10.04
C HIS A 127 -15.43 -5.62 -9.19
N SER A 128 -15.64 -6.30 -8.07
CA SER A 128 -14.62 -6.61 -7.07
C SER A 128 -13.45 -7.43 -7.62
N ALA A 129 -13.69 -8.31 -8.59
CA ALA A 129 -12.62 -9.08 -9.20
C ALA A 129 -11.55 -8.19 -9.85
N CYS A 130 -11.93 -7.03 -10.41
CA CYS A 130 -10.99 -6.06 -10.98
C CYS A 130 -10.25 -5.23 -9.93
N LYS A 131 -10.71 -5.23 -8.67
CA LYS A 131 -10.08 -4.52 -7.56
C LYS A 131 -9.03 -5.39 -6.85
N LYS A 132 -8.82 -6.63 -7.32
CA LYS A 132 -7.94 -7.62 -6.70
C LYS A 132 -6.84 -8.03 -7.68
N SER A 133 -5.63 -8.16 -7.16
CA SER A 133 -4.46 -8.54 -7.95
C SER A 133 -3.52 -9.46 -7.20
N MET A 134 -2.77 -10.28 -7.93
CA MET A 134 -1.58 -10.97 -7.44
C MET A 134 -0.35 -10.06 -7.59
N VAL A 135 0.65 -10.28 -6.76
CA VAL A 135 1.95 -9.57 -6.82
C VAL A 135 3.02 -10.57 -7.22
N PHE A 136 3.74 -10.30 -8.29
CA PHE A 136 4.95 -11.02 -8.67
C PHE A 136 6.15 -10.17 -8.26
N GLN A 137 6.96 -10.62 -7.31
CA GLN A 137 8.16 -9.90 -6.90
C GLN A 137 9.40 -10.76 -7.11
N CYS A 138 10.42 -10.20 -7.78
CA CYS A 138 11.70 -10.84 -7.94
C CYS A 138 12.38 -11.04 -6.58
N ALA A 139 12.80 -12.27 -6.27
CA ALA A 139 13.47 -12.61 -5.02
C ALA A 139 14.85 -11.94 -4.86
N SER A 140 15.46 -11.51 -5.97
CA SER A 140 16.80 -10.93 -5.99
C SER A 140 16.79 -9.40 -6.01
N CYS A 141 16.22 -8.79 -7.06
CA CYS A 141 16.24 -7.34 -7.21
C CYS A 141 15.00 -6.64 -6.63
N GLU A 142 14.02 -7.39 -6.11
CA GLU A 142 12.78 -6.86 -5.52
C GLU A 142 11.91 -6.02 -6.47
N SER A 143 12.20 -6.02 -7.78
CA SER A 143 11.25 -5.55 -8.80
C SER A 143 9.96 -6.33 -8.70
N PHE A 144 8.83 -5.62 -8.74
CA PHE A 144 7.53 -6.25 -8.67
C PHE A 144 6.61 -5.79 -9.80
N GLU A 145 5.67 -6.66 -10.16
CA GLU A 145 4.59 -6.40 -11.10
C GLU A 145 3.26 -6.85 -10.47
N ILE A 146 2.19 -6.17 -10.84
CA ILE A 146 0.84 -6.42 -10.34
C ILE A 146 0.03 -7.10 -11.43
N GLN A 147 -0.49 -8.30 -11.16
CA GLN A 147 -1.36 -9.06 -12.05
C GLN A 147 -2.82 -8.92 -11.59
N PRO A 148 -3.67 -8.16 -12.30
CA PRO A 148 -5.10 -8.15 -12.04
C PRO A 148 -5.69 -9.56 -12.17
N LEU A 149 -6.71 -9.88 -11.35
CA LEU A 149 -7.45 -11.14 -11.47
C LEU A 149 -8.50 -11.10 -12.60
N ALA A 150 -9.07 -9.93 -12.88
CA ALA A 150 -10.07 -9.74 -13.91
C ALA A 150 -9.91 -8.41 -14.64
N ARG A 151 -10.36 -8.35 -15.89
CA ARG A 151 -10.43 -7.13 -16.71
C ARG A 151 -11.87 -6.77 -17.04
N ARG A 152 -12.11 -5.47 -17.25
CA ARG A 152 -13.41 -4.95 -17.71
C ARG A 152 -13.44 -4.96 -19.23
N VAL A 153 -14.55 -5.40 -19.80
CA VAL A 153 -14.81 -5.39 -21.24
C VAL A 153 -16.15 -4.71 -21.47
N TYR A 154 -16.16 -3.72 -22.36
CA TYR A 154 -17.38 -3.02 -22.77
C TYR A 154 -17.93 -3.71 -24.02
N SER A 155 -19.20 -4.10 -23.94
CA SER A 155 -19.97 -4.54 -25.11
C SER A 155 -20.26 -3.35 -26.02
N GLU A 156 -20.45 -3.60 -27.31
CA GLU A 156 -20.92 -2.61 -28.29
C GLU A 156 -22.23 -1.92 -27.84
N LYS A 157 -23.07 -2.65 -27.09
CA LYS A 157 -24.33 -2.13 -26.52
C LYS A 157 -24.15 -1.41 -25.17
N GLY A 158 -22.93 -1.10 -24.75
CA GLY A 158 -22.62 -0.38 -23.50
C GLY A 158 -22.62 -1.23 -22.22
N PHE A 159 -22.97 -2.52 -22.29
CA PHE A 159 -22.93 -3.41 -21.13
C PHE A 159 -21.49 -3.73 -20.71
N VAL A 160 -21.22 -3.63 -19.40
CA VAL A 160 -19.91 -4.00 -18.82
C VAL A 160 -19.90 -5.48 -18.46
N LYS A 161 -18.90 -6.21 -18.95
CA LYS A 161 -18.60 -7.59 -18.54
C LYS A 161 -17.25 -7.63 -17.82
N PHE A 162 -17.15 -8.50 -16.82
CA PHE A 162 -15.90 -8.79 -16.12
C PHE A 162 -15.43 -10.17 -16.55
N VAL A 163 -14.24 -10.24 -17.13
CA VAL A 163 -13.67 -11.49 -17.66
C VAL A 163 -12.30 -11.71 -17.05
N ASN A 164 -11.80 -12.95 -17.14
CA ASN A 164 -10.48 -13.30 -16.64
C ASN A 164 -9.40 -12.38 -17.25
N ALA A 165 -8.45 -11.97 -16.40
CA ALA A 165 -7.26 -11.27 -16.88
C ALA A 165 -6.36 -12.20 -17.70
N VAL A 166 -5.56 -11.61 -18.58
CA VAL A 166 -4.50 -12.34 -19.31
C VAL A 166 -3.22 -12.23 -18.49
N GLY A 167 -2.47 -13.32 -18.41
CA GLY A 167 -1.22 -13.38 -17.65
C GLY A 167 -0.38 -14.61 -18.01
N PRO A 168 0.81 -14.75 -17.40
CA PRO A 168 1.38 -13.85 -16.39
C PRO A 168 1.91 -12.52 -16.98
N VAL A 169 1.88 -11.44 -16.18
CA VAL A 169 2.50 -10.14 -16.50
C VAL A 169 4.03 -10.15 -16.45
N VAL A 170 4.63 -11.24 -15.96
CA VAL A 170 6.08 -11.43 -15.88
C VAL A 170 6.51 -12.66 -16.69
N PRO A 171 7.73 -12.65 -17.26
CA PRO A 171 8.35 -13.85 -17.81
C PRO A 171 8.74 -14.85 -16.70
N GLN A 172 9.23 -16.02 -17.09
CA GLN A 172 9.69 -17.08 -16.18
C GLN A 172 10.84 -16.63 -15.25
N SER A 173 11.71 -15.72 -15.73
CA SER A 173 12.85 -15.19 -15.00
C SER A 173 12.90 -13.67 -15.13
N CYS A 174 13.35 -12.97 -14.09
CA CYS A 174 13.35 -11.52 -14.02
C CYS A 174 14.16 -10.89 -15.15
N SER A 175 13.53 -10.01 -15.93
CA SER A 175 14.14 -9.31 -17.07
C SER A 175 15.30 -8.39 -16.69
N HIS A 176 15.47 -8.08 -15.40
CA HIS A 176 16.51 -7.16 -14.91
C HIS A 176 17.73 -7.86 -14.33
N CYS A 177 17.57 -9.06 -13.77
CA CYS A 177 18.64 -9.74 -13.04
C CYS A 177 18.67 -11.26 -13.21
N GLY A 178 17.74 -11.85 -13.96
CA GLY A 178 17.62 -13.29 -14.14
C GLY A 178 17.07 -14.07 -12.93
N GLY A 179 16.78 -13.39 -11.81
CA GLY A 179 16.24 -14.03 -10.61
C GLY A 179 14.81 -14.57 -10.78
N ILE A 180 14.37 -15.40 -9.85
CA ILE A 180 13.01 -15.96 -9.84
C ILE A 180 11.98 -14.99 -9.24
N TYR A 181 10.72 -15.12 -9.63
CA TYR A 181 9.61 -14.39 -9.04
C TYR A 181 8.93 -15.21 -7.93
N HIS A 182 8.70 -14.57 -6.79
CA HIS A 182 7.76 -15.04 -5.78
C HIS A 182 6.37 -14.47 -6.04
N ILE A 183 5.33 -15.23 -5.68
CA ILE A 183 3.94 -14.83 -5.83
C ILE A 183 3.35 -14.52 -4.45
N ALA A 184 2.67 -13.38 -4.34
CA ALA A 184 1.90 -12.99 -3.17
C ALA A 184 0.50 -12.49 -3.56
N GLY A 185 -0.38 -12.31 -2.57
CA GLY A 185 -1.77 -11.89 -2.77
C GLY A 185 -2.80 -13.01 -2.55
N PRO A 186 -4.06 -12.78 -2.95
CA PRO A 186 -4.53 -11.58 -3.65
C PRO A 186 -4.59 -10.35 -2.73
N ILE A 187 -4.24 -9.18 -3.28
CA ILE A 187 -4.30 -7.90 -2.59
C ILE A 187 -5.31 -6.96 -3.26
N TRP A 188 -5.76 -5.94 -2.53
CA TRP A 188 -6.54 -4.84 -3.10
C TRP A 188 -5.64 -3.95 -3.95
N SER A 189 -5.93 -3.82 -5.25
CA SER A 189 -5.12 -3.04 -6.21
C SER A 189 -5.75 -1.70 -6.60
N ASP A 190 -6.98 -1.43 -6.20
CA ASP A 190 -7.65 -0.14 -6.43
C ASP A 190 -7.14 0.94 -5.43
N PRO A 191 -7.59 2.21 -5.54
CA PRO A 191 -7.29 3.24 -4.55
C PRO A 191 -7.69 2.83 -3.12
N ILE A 192 -6.84 3.22 -2.16
CA ILE A 192 -7.04 2.93 -0.72
C ILE A 192 -7.43 4.18 0.09
N HIS A 193 -7.63 5.30 -0.61
CA HIS A 193 -8.01 6.61 -0.07
C HIS A 193 -9.08 7.27 -0.96
N ASP A 194 -10.04 7.94 -0.32
CA ASP A 194 -10.95 8.89 -0.96
C ASP A 194 -10.39 10.30 -0.73
N VAL A 195 -9.85 10.90 -1.80
CA VAL A 195 -9.16 12.20 -1.76
C VAL A 195 -10.06 13.30 -1.18
N GLY A 196 -11.34 13.32 -1.56
CA GLY A 196 -12.29 14.30 -1.04
C GLY A 196 -12.57 14.11 0.45
N PHE A 197 -12.62 12.88 0.94
CA PHE A 197 -12.76 12.58 2.36
C PHE A 197 -11.51 12.98 3.15
N VAL A 198 -10.32 12.76 2.59
CA VAL A 198 -9.05 13.21 3.17
C VAL A 198 -9.03 14.73 3.31
N ASP A 199 -9.39 15.46 2.25
CA ASP A 199 -9.44 16.93 2.26
C ASP A 199 -10.42 17.47 3.32
N ARG A 200 -11.63 16.89 3.39
CA ARG A 200 -12.62 17.27 4.42
C ARG A 200 -12.11 16.96 5.83
N THR A 201 -11.48 15.81 6.03
CA THR A 201 -10.93 15.42 7.35
C THR A 201 -9.80 16.36 7.76
N ALA A 202 -8.90 16.72 6.83
CA ALA A 202 -7.84 17.68 7.11
C ALA A 202 -8.39 19.07 7.46
N ALA A 203 -9.41 19.54 6.73
CA ALA A 203 -10.08 20.80 7.04
C ALA A 203 -10.74 20.78 8.43
N THR A 204 -11.43 19.70 8.80
CA THR A 204 -12.03 19.54 10.13
C THR A 204 -10.98 19.50 11.23
N VAL A 205 -9.87 18.78 11.05
CA VAL A 205 -8.79 18.76 12.05
C VAL A 205 -8.16 20.16 12.20
N ALA A 206 -7.98 20.88 11.09
CA ALA A 206 -7.45 22.25 11.11
C ALA A 206 -8.40 23.25 11.77
N SER A 207 -9.73 23.09 11.61
CA SER A 207 -10.71 23.93 12.30
C SER A 207 -10.78 23.63 13.80
N MET A 208 -10.78 22.34 14.18
CA MET A 208 -10.76 21.91 15.58
C MET A 208 -9.53 22.42 16.34
N ALA A 209 -8.40 22.56 15.64
CA ALA A 209 -7.17 23.11 16.22
C ALA A 209 -7.30 24.54 16.79
N LYS A 210 -8.34 25.27 16.37
CA LYS A 210 -8.65 26.64 16.80
C LYS A 210 -9.75 26.70 17.88
N THR A 211 -10.19 25.53 18.37
CA THR A 211 -11.28 25.39 19.35
C THR A 211 -10.78 24.67 20.59
N ASP A 212 -11.60 24.64 21.64
CA ASP A 212 -11.33 23.88 22.86
C ASP A 212 -11.27 22.36 22.63
N PHE A 213 -11.73 21.88 21.47
CA PHE A 213 -11.64 20.48 21.04
C PHE A 213 -10.33 20.14 20.30
N LYS A 214 -9.29 20.98 20.45
CA LYS A 214 -7.97 20.75 19.84
C LYS A 214 -7.39 19.41 20.29
N LEU A 215 -7.08 18.55 19.31
CA LEU A 215 -6.41 17.28 19.56
C LEU A 215 -4.93 17.50 19.85
N SER A 216 -4.38 16.82 20.85
CA SER A 216 -2.92 16.84 21.13
C SER A 216 -2.09 16.37 19.93
N THR A 217 -2.67 15.53 19.07
CA THR A 217 -2.06 14.96 17.87
C THR A 217 -2.35 15.75 16.59
N THR A 218 -2.89 16.97 16.67
CA THR A 218 -3.27 17.80 15.51
C THR A 218 -2.15 17.89 14.45
N GLN A 219 -0.93 18.25 14.84
CA GLN A 219 0.20 18.39 13.91
C GLN A 219 0.53 17.06 13.20
N ARG A 220 0.48 15.94 13.95
CA ARG A 220 0.66 14.58 13.40
C ARG A 220 -0.42 14.25 12.39
N LEU A 221 -1.68 14.49 12.72
CA LEU A 221 -2.82 14.16 11.87
C LEU A 221 -2.76 14.96 10.56
N LEU A 222 -2.55 16.27 10.64
CA LEU A 222 -2.43 17.12 9.45
C LEU A 222 -1.26 16.71 8.56
N GLY A 223 -0.11 16.39 9.15
CA GLY A 223 1.05 15.93 8.40
C GLY A 223 0.81 14.60 7.67
N ILE A 224 0.23 13.61 8.33
CA ILE A 224 -0.12 12.32 7.71
C ILE A 224 -1.17 12.51 6.61
N LEU A 225 -2.24 13.28 6.87
CA LEU A 225 -3.30 13.54 5.89
C LEU A 225 -2.77 14.26 4.64
N LYS A 226 -1.86 15.22 4.81
CA LYS A 226 -1.22 15.92 3.68
C LYS A 226 -0.34 14.96 2.86
N VAL A 227 0.42 14.06 3.50
CA VAL A 227 1.20 13.05 2.76
C VAL A 227 0.28 12.09 2.01
N ILE A 228 -0.78 11.60 2.63
CA ILE A 228 -1.80 10.75 1.98
C ILE A 228 -2.41 11.45 0.77
N ARG A 229 -2.73 12.73 0.91
CA ARG A 229 -3.32 13.55 -0.16
C ARG A 229 -2.41 13.71 -1.38
N GLU A 230 -1.10 13.62 -1.19
CA GLU A 230 -0.08 13.69 -2.23
C GLU A 230 0.24 12.34 -2.88
N GLU A 231 -0.25 11.23 -2.30
CA GLU A 231 0.01 9.90 -2.87
C GLU A 231 -0.70 9.70 -4.21
N LEU A 232 -0.04 8.99 -5.13
CA LEU A 232 -0.70 8.50 -6.34
C LEU A 232 -1.77 7.47 -5.95
N PRO A 233 -3.06 7.70 -6.22
CA PRO A 233 -4.14 6.83 -5.76
C PRO A 233 -4.21 5.53 -6.56
N ASP A 234 -3.87 5.58 -7.84
CA ASP A 234 -3.99 4.50 -8.83
C ASP A 234 -2.72 3.64 -8.95
N VAL A 235 -1.64 4.00 -8.23
CA VAL A 235 -0.39 3.24 -8.23
C VAL A 235 -0.30 2.43 -6.93
N PRO A 236 -0.38 1.09 -7.00
CA PRO A 236 -0.21 0.22 -5.84
C PRO A 236 1.27 0.04 -5.45
N LEU A 237 1.50 0.01 -4.13
CA LEU A 237 2.81 -0.22 -3.51
C LEU A 237 3.83 0.89 -3.83
N TYR A 238 5.06 0.71 -3.39
CA TYR A 238 6.14 1.69 -3.58
C TYR A 238 7.50 1.01 -3.57
N TYR A 239 8.50 1.69 -4.11
CA TYR A 239 9.91 1.32 -3.98
C TYR A 239 10.56 2.10 -2.85
N CYS A 240 11.65 1.58 -2.30
CA CYS A 240 12.50 2.33 -1.38
C CYS A 240 13.84 2.63 -2.04
N LEU A 241 14.15 3.92 -2.20
CA LEU A 241 15.37 4.34 -2.89
C LEU A 241 16.65 3.80 -2.24
N SER A 242 16.67 3.79 -0.92
CA SER A 242 17.77 3.20 -0.14
C SER A 242 17.95 1.70 -0.40
N ARG A 243 16.86 0.98 -0.68
CA ARG A 243 16.91 -0.44 -1.01
C ARG A 243 17.41 -0.69 -2.42
N LEU A 244 16.95 0.08 -3.40
CA LEU A 244 17.48 0.03 -4.77
C LEU A 244 19.00 0.28 -4.79
N ALA A 245 19.46 1.30 -4.07
CA ALA A 245 20.88 1.59 -3.92
C ALA A 245 21.64 0.45 -3.20
N SER A 246 21.07 -0.11 -2.13
CA SER A 246 21.65 -1.24 -1.40
C SER A 246 21.84 -2.49 -2.26
N ILE A 247 20.90 -2.80 -3.15
CA ILE A 247 21.00 -3.95 -4.08
C ILE A 247 22.22 -3.81 -4.98
N LEU A 248 22.50 -2.60 -5.46
CA LEU A 248 23.67 -2.31 -6.29
C LEU A 248 24.95 -2.01 -5.50
N ARG A 249 24.86 -1.92 -4.16
CA ARG A 249 25.94 -1.49 -3.25
C ARG A 249 26.42 -0.06 -3.51
N LEU A 250 25.49 0.82 -3.85
CA LEU A 250 25.74 2.23 -4.14
C LEU A 250 25.35 3.13 -2.96
N PRO A 251 25.96 4.33 -2.83
CA PRO A 251 25.41 5.37 -1.98
C PRO A 251 24.01 5.77 -2.47
N THR A 252 23.10 6.02 -1.54
CA THR A 252 21.71 6.37 -1.89
C THR A 252 21.65 7.77 -2.53
N PRO A 253 21.06 7.94 -3.72
CA PRO A 253 20.89 9.26 -4.33
C PRO A 253 19.95 10.13 -3.50
N LYS A 254 20.10 11.46 -3.62
CA LYS A 254 19.14 12.40 -3.01
C LYS A 254 17.77 12.15 -3.62
N GLN A 255 16.73 12.00 -2.78
CA GLN A 255 15.37 11.73 -3.27
C GLN A 255 14.88 12.75 -4.30
N ARG A 256 15.15 14.04 -4.07
CA ARG A 256 14.79 15.12 -5.01
C ARG A 256 15.40 14.91 -6.41
N LEU A 257 16.63 14.42 -6.48
CA LEU A 257 17.33 14.14 -7.73
C LEU A 257 16.67 12.97 -8.47
N PHE A 258 16.43 11.86 -7.77
CA PHE A 258 15.80 10.68 -8.35
C PHE A 258 14.35 10.94 -8.78
N ARG A 259 13.60 11.73 -8.00
CA ARG A 259 12.26 12.20 -8.37
C ARG A 259 12.29 13.09 -9.61
N SER A 260 13.29 13.95 -9.76
CA SER A 260 13.45 14.78 -10.97
C SER A 260 13.62 13.90 -12.21
N ALA A 261 14.43 12.84 -12.13
CA ALA A 261 14.60 11.90 -13.23
C ALA A 261 13.30 11.20 -13.65
N ILE A 262 12.50 10.73 -12.69
CA ILE A 262 11.20 10.13 -12.97
C ILE A 262 10.27 11.13 -13.69
N LEU A 263 10.22 12.36 -13.19
CA LEU A 263 9.38 13.42 -13.75
C LEU A 263 9.85 13.90 -15.13
N ASN A 264 11.17 13.99 -15.37
CA ASN A 264 11.72 14.35 -16.69
C ASN A 264 11.40 13.30 -17.75
N ALA A 265 11.27 12.03 -17.35
CA ALA A 265 10.83 10.95 -18.24
C ALA A 265 9.31 10.91 -18.46
N GLY A 266 8.54 11.86 -17.89
CA GLY A 266 7.09 11.94 -18.08
C GLY A 266 6.27 11.05 -17.15
N PHE A 267 6.90 10.36 -16.19
CA PHE A 267 6.21 9.54 -15.19
C PHE A 267 5.82 10.35 -13.97
N ARG A 268 4.82 9.88 -13.23
CA ARG A 268 4.34 10.49 -11.98
C ARG A 268 5.11 9.93 -10.79
N VAL A 269 5.28 10.74 -9.74
CA VAL A 269 5.96 10.30 -8.53
C VAL A 269 5.44 10.96 -7.25
N SER A 270 5.12 10.15 -6.24
CA SER A 270 4.74 10.61 -4.90
C SER A 270 5.60 9.96 -3.81
N SER A 271 5.49 10.48 -2.59
CA SER A 271 5.91 9.74 -1.40
C SER A 271 4.82 8.74 -0.99
N SER A 272 5.04 8.01 0.10
CA SER A 272 3.97 7.27 0.79
C SER A 272 4.08 7.50 2.29
N HIS A 273 2.93 7.69 2.96
CA HIS A 273 2.84 7.83 4.41
C HIS A 273 3.39 6.59 5.13
N ALA A 274 3.37 5.43 4.47
CA ALA A 274 3.77 4.16 5.05
C ALA A 274 5.29 4.02 5.23
N TYR A 275 6.12 4.81 4.52
CA TYR A 275 7.57 4.74 4.69
C TYR A 275 8.30 6.03 4.27
N PRO A 276 9.22 6.59 5.09
CA PRO A 276 9.88 7.87 4.83
C PRO A 276 10.62 7.97 3.50
N THR A 277 11.24 6.87 3.06
CA THR A 277 12.04 6.84 1.83
C THR A 277 11.30 6.25 0.62
N ALA A 278 9.98 6.08 0.74
CA ALA A 278 9.13 5.53 -0.31
C ALA A 278 9.10 6.44 -1.55
N ILE A 279 9.12 5.78 -2.70
CA ILE A 279 8.89 6.34 -4.03
C ILE A 279 7.80 5.52 -4.66
N LYS A 280 6.61 6.11 -4.77
CA LYS A 280 5.48 5.54 -5.50
C LYS A 280 5.43 6.19 -6.88
N THR A 281 5.39 5.39 -7.94
CA THR A 281 5.51 5.86 -9.32
C THR A 281 4.91 4.86 -10.29
N ASP A 282 4.41 5.35 -11.42
CA ASP A 282 3.99 4.55 -12.57
C ASP A 282 5.13 4.29 -13.57
N ALA A 283 6.37 4.70 -13.24
CA ALA A 283 7.54 4.34 -14.02
C ALA A 283 7.77 2.81 -14.01
N PRO A 284 8.04 2.18 -15.16
CA PRO A 284 8.31 0.76 -15.23
C PRO A 284 9.61 0.40 -14.53
N ASN A 285 9.74 -0.84 -14.06
CA ASN A 285 10.94 -1.35 -13.41
C ASN A 285 12.21 -1.11 -14.25
N ALA A 286 12.12 -1.23 -15.58
CA ALA A 286 13.23 -0.97 -16.50
C ALA A 286 13.79 0.46 -16.36
N PHE A 287 12.91 1.46 -16.26
CA PHE A 287 13.31 2.85 -16.08
C PHE A 287 14.00 3.06 -14.73
N LEU A 288 13.45 2.48 -13.66
CA LEU A 288 14.04 2.60 -12.32
C LEU A 288 15.46 2.01 -12.26
N TRP A 289 15.69 0.87 -12.90
CA TRP A 289 17.02 0.28 -12.99
C TRP A 289 17.96 1.06 -13.90
N ASP A 290 17.47 1.61 -15.02
CA ASP A 290 18.27 2.49 -15.87
C ASP A 290 18.72 3.75 -15.11
N ALA A 291 17.83 4.36 -14.33
CA ALA A 291 18.19 5.50 -13.48
C ALA A 291 19.25 5.13 -12.44
N MET A 292 19.13 3.96 -11.82
CA MET A 292 20.14 3.47 -10.88
C MET A 292 21.48 3.14 -11.56
N LYS A 293 21.48 2.66 -12.81
CA LYS A 293 22.70 2.46 -13.63
C LYS A 293 23.37 3.79 -13.95
N CYS A 294 22.63 4.80 -14.41
CA CYS A 294 23.17 6.14 -14.62
C CYS A 294 23.77 6.72 -13.33
N TRP A 295 23.12 6.50 -12.18
CA TRP A 295 23.66 6.92 -10.90
C TRP A 295 24.99 6.23 -10.54
N ALA A 296 25.13 4.94 -10.86
CA ALA A 296 26.37 4.20 -10.67
C ALA A 296 27.53 4.79 -11.49
N GLU A 297 27.26 5.13 -12.76
CA GLU A 297 28.20 5.80 -13.65
C GLU A 297 28.64 7.17 -13.09
N MET A 298 27.69 8.00 -12.64
CA MET A 298 27.99 9.30 -12.02
C MET A 298 28.83 9.19 -10.74
N LYS A 299 28.84 8.02 -10.09
CA LYS A 299 29.66 7.72 -8.91
C LYS A 299 30.97 7.02 -9.22
N ASN A 300 31.31 6.85 -10.50
CA ASN A 300 32.50 6.14 -10.95
C ASN A 300 32.62 4.76 -10.29
N PHE A 301 31.48 4.08 -10.06
CA PHE A 301 31.46 2.81 -9.36
C PHE A 301 32.06 1.72 -10.25
N GLN A 302 33.19 1.15 -9.82
CA GLN A 302 33.88 0.09 -10.55
C GLN A 302 33.20 -1.26 -10.29
N ILE A 303 32.77 -1.91 -11.37
CA ILE A 303 32.20 -3.25 -11.29
C ILE A 303 33.35 -4.24 -11.04
N ASN A 304 33.34 -4.90 -9.89
CA ASN A 304 34.25 -6.02 -9.66
C ASN A 304 33.86 -7.20 -10.56
N ASN A 305 34.58 -7.33 -11.67
CA ASN A 305 34.35 -8.33 -12.72
C ASN A 305 34.53 -9.78 -12.25
N SER A 306 35.11 -10.00 -11.08
CA SER A 306 35.41 -11.31 -10.49
C SER A 306 34.23 -11.99 -9.80
N SER A 307 33.02 -11.42 -9.80
CA SER A 307 31.87 -12.01 -9.11
C SER A 307 30.62 -12.09 -9.98
N SER A 308 29.97 -13.25 -9.97
CA SER A 308 28.58 -13.49 -10.40
C SER A 308 27.56 -12.79 -9.48
N SER A 309 27.85 -11.54 -9.09
CA SER A 309 27.03 -10.80 -8.14
C SER A 309 25.81 -10.18 -8.81
N LEU A 310 24.71 -10.12 -8.07
CA LEU A 310 23.45 -9.49 -8.50
C LEU A 310 23.65 -8.06 -9.03
N SER A 311 24.49 -7.26 -8.36
CA SER A 311 24.82 -5.89 -8.78
C SER A 311 25.47 -5.88 -10.17
N ALA A 312 26.46 -6.75 -10.41
CA ALA A 312 27.09 -6.87 -11.72
C ALA A 312 26.11 -7.31 -12.82
N ALA A 313 25.18 -8.23 -12.52
CA ALA A 313 24.16 -8.66 -13.48
C ALA A 313 23.25 -7.51 -13.93
N ILE A 314 22.80 -6.68 -12.99
CA ILE A 314 21.97 -5.51 -13.31
C ILE A 314 22.79 -4.46 -14.06
N LEU A 315 23.97 -4.10 -13.57
CA LEU A 315 24.80 -3.03 -14.14
C LEU A 315 25.33 -3.34 -15.55
N LYS A 316 25.56 -4.62 -15.89
CA LYS A 316 25.99 -5.05 -17.23
C LYS A 316 24.86 -5.03 -18.27
N THR A 317 23.60 -5.03 -17.83
CA THR A 317 22.46 -5.03 -18.75
C THR A 317 22.36 -3.66 -19.43
N ALA A 318 22.27 -3.66 -20.77
CA ALA A 318 22.16 -2.43 -21.56
C ALA A 318 21.00 -1.54 -21.07
N ARG A 319 21.21 -0.22 -21.08
CA ARG A 319 20.14 0.75 -20.83
C ARG A 319 19.23 0.82 -22.04
N ILE A 320 17.94 0.97 -21.81
CA ILE A 320 16.95 1.18 -22.86
C ILE A 320 16.35 2.58 -22.82
N ASN A 321 16.41 3.25 -21.66
CA ASN A 321 15.89 4.59 -21.44
C ASN A 321 17.02 5.61 -21.35
N ASN A 322 16.78 6.82 -21.88
CA ASN A 322 17.60 7.99 -21.57
C ASN A 322 17.12 8.60 -20.24
N VAL A 323 18.03 8.78 -19.29
CA VAL A 323 17.69 9.27 -17.95
C VAL A 323 18.30 10.64 -17.72
N ASP A 324 17.45 11.63 -17.50
CA ASP A 324 17.85 13.01 -17.24
C ASP A 324 17.65 13.38 -15.76
N PHE A 325 18.74 13.64 -15.05
CA PHE A 325 18.71 14.07 -13.64
C PHE A 325 18.59 15.59 -13.44
N THR A 326 18.35 16.37 -14.49
CA THR A 326 18.16 17.82 -14.40
C THR A 326 17.10 18.15 -13.35
N HIS A 327 17.46 19.06 -12.45
CA HIS A 327 16.65 19.36 -11.28
C HIS A 327 15.30 19.96 -11.69
N ARG A 328 14.20 19.41 -11.14
CA ARG A 328 12.86 19.99 -11.30
C ARG A 328 12.30 20.57 -9.98
N PRO A 329 11.69 21.77 -10.00
CA PRO A 329 11.09 22.37 -8.81
C PRO A 329 9.98 21.52 -8.17
N ASP A 330 9.13 20.89 -8.98
CA ASP A 330 8.02 20.02 -8.57
C ASP A 330 8.45 18.63 -8.04
N ALA A 331 9.76 18.34 -8.03
CA ALA A 331 10.29 17.11 -7.46
C ALA A 331 10.21 17.07 -5.92
N GLU A 332 10.02 18.21 -5.25
CA GLU A 332 9.84 18.24 -3.79
C GLU A 332 8.34 18.33 -3.44
N PRO A 333 7.80 17.43 -2.60
CA PRO A 333 6.38 17.45 -2.24
C PRO A 333 6.02 18.70 -1.42
N SER A 334 4.82 19.24 -1.65
CA SER A 334 4.33 20.45 -0.99
C SER A 334 4.34 20.35 0.54
N SER A 335 3.97 19.18 1.07
CA SER A 335 3.98 18.88 2.50
C SER A 335 5.34 19.11 3.15
N LYS A 336 6.43 18.89 2.42
CA LYS A 336 7.78 19.13 2.92
C LYS A 336 8.18 20.59 2.81
N LEU A 337 7.82 21.27 1.73
CA LEU A 337 8.07 22.70 1.54
C LEU A 337 7.31 23.55 2.58
N GLU A 338 6.08 23.14 2.91
CA GLU A 338 5.22 23.76 3.91
C GLU A 338 5.58 23.37 5.36
N GLY A 339 6.59 22.51 5.57
CA GLY A 339 7.09 22.16 6.91
C GLY A 339 6.19 21.23 7.74
N PHE A 340 5.31 20.44 7.12
CA PHE A 340 4.46 19.50 7.86
C PHE A 340 5.26 18.37 8.51
N LEU A 341 4.76 17.86 9.65
CA LEU A 341 5.29 16.66 10.30
C LEU A 341 4.87 15.41 9.52
N ARG A 342 5.63 15.06 8.48
CA ARG A 342 5.31 13.98 7.54
C ARG A 342 5.47 12.58 8.13
N TYR A 343 6.47 12.39 8.98
CA TYR A 343 6.80 11.10 9.58
C TYR A 343 7.10 11.25 11.07
N GLN A 344 6.63 10.29 11.84
CA GLN A 344 6.77 10.25 13.29
C GLN A 344 8.19 9.82 13.69
N MET A 345 8.74 10.44 14.74
CA MET A 345 9.89 9.89 15.43
C MET A 345 9.41 9.10 16.65
N ASN A 346 9.96 7.91 16.84
CA ASN A 346 9.66 7.12 18.03
C ASN A 346 10.06 7.91 19.29
N PRO A 347 9.15 8.09 20.27
CA PRO A 347 9.44 8.86 21.48
C PRO A 347 10.63 8.33 22.30
N GLN A 348 10.91 7.02 22.23
CA GLN A 348 11.96 6.36 23.01
C GLN A 348 12.67 5.25 22.22
N LYS A 349 13.91 4.91 22.60
CA LYS A 349 14.76 3.88 21.96
C LYS A 349 14.13 2.47 21.93
N ASN A 350 13.26 2.14 22.90
CA ASN A 350 12.54 0.87 23.02
C ASN A 350 11.01 1.05 22.91
N TRP A 351 10.56 2.09 22.22
CA TRP A 351 9.14 2.35 22.01
C TRP A 351 8.54 1.27 21.10
N GLY A 352 7.48 0.59 21.55
CA GLY A 352 6.78 -0.42 20.76
C GLY A 352 6.00 -1.44 21.58
N PRO A 353 5.32 -2.41 20.92
CA PRO A 353 4.53 -3.42 21.58
C PRO A 353 5.44 -4.25 22.48
N LYS A 354 5.18 -4.21 23.79
CA LYS A 354 5.93 -5.01 24.76
C LYS A 354 5.67 -6.49 24.51
N CYS A 355 6.66 -7.34 24.83
CA CYS A 355 6.48 -8.79 24.77
C CYS A 355 5.21 -9.20 25.53
N ARG A 356 4.49 -10.18 24.98
CA ARG A 356 3.34 -10.79 25.65
C ARG A 356 3.73 -11.13 27.08
N ALA A 357 2.90 -10.74 28.05
CA ALA A 357 3.12 -11.09 29.46
C ALA A 357 3.33 -12.61 29.57
N LYS A 358 4.41 -13.03 30.24
CA LYS A 358 4.59 -14.45 30.57
C LYS A 358 3.39 -14.87 31.41
N LYS A 359 2.79 -16.02 31.08
CA LYS A 359 1.80 -16.62 31.98
C LYS A 359 2.52 -16.90 33.30
N GLY A 360 2.05 -16.24 34.36
CA GLY A 360 2.48 -16.52 35.73
C GLY A 360 2.03 -17.90 36.18
#